data_AF-A0A660PL77-F1
#
_entry.id   AF-A0A660PL77-F1
#
_cell.length_a   1.000
_cell.length_b   1.000
_cell.length_c   1.000
_cell.angle_alpha   90.00
_cell.angle_beta   90.00
_cell.angle_gamma   90.00
#
_symmetry.space_group_name_H-M   'P 1'
#
loop_
_entity.id
_entity.type
_entity.pdbx_description
1 polymer ?
#
loop_
_entity_poly.entity_id
_entity_poly.type
_entity_poly.pdbx_seq_one_letter_code
_entity_poly.pdbx_strand_id
1 'polypeptide(L)'
;MKVRFVYIILTISIVVCFAARSNATYTESEIALATDYAMSGLHEEAKQVLIPLLHDSLEVNLDPRIRYILGSICLFEEENIGCADYHWNRVLIETPNAPVADAIRDIKRAHDFFHSATIRRWTEDILFDDEVSTFFRFWTYKPPDWKMKWDDLKDARVALGYLGILLTRHPQDDKRAHLLWYKFLLHAGYNEEGFGYMHRPQVKEYNKENRHLLVCEAISDSLHQIPTTEDYYVRTQFLMGVMTSGSKFLSSKLKVNKKSAKYFEQVIECTEGQITNPYRIFASMWLREYNK
;
A
#
# COMPACT_ATOMS: atom_id res chain seq x y z
N MET A 1 -0.11 -11.91 0.30
CA MET A 1 -1.37 -12.15 1.03
C MET A 1 -2.55 -12.48 0.12
N LYS A 2 -2.66 -11.88 -1.09
CA LYS A 2 -3.72 -12.14 -2.09
C LYS A 2 -3.88 -13.62 -2.50
N VAL A 3 -2.78 -14.34 -2.71
CA VAL A 3 -2.81 -15.74 -3.18
C VAL A 3 -3.45 -16.69 -2.15
N ARG A 4 -3.21 -16.50 -0.84
CA ARG A 4 -3.68 -17.44 0.20
C ARG A 4 -5.19 -17.36 0.47
N PHE A 5 -5.86 -16.25 0.16
CA PHE A 5 -7.30 -16.09 0.39
C PHE A 5 -8.16 -16.67 -0.73
N VAL A 6 -7.67 -16.65 -1.98
CA VAL A 6 -8.32 -17.30 -3.12
C VAL A 6 -8.41 -18.82 -2.92
N TYR A 7 -7.34 -19.44 -2.40
CA TYR A 7 -7.32 -20.87 -2.05
C TYR A 7 -8.36 -21.26 -1.00
N ILE A 8 -8.69 -20.37 -0.05
CA ILE A 8 -9.67 -20.65 1.02
C ILE A 8 -11.11 -20.63 0.48
N ILE A 9 -11.42 -19.71 -0.45
CA ILE A 9 -12.74 -19.65 -1.09
C ILE A 9 -12.94 -20.84 -2.04
N LEU A 10 -11.89 -21.25 -2.76
CA LEU A 10 -11.89 -22.45 -3.61
C LEU A 10 -12.15 -23.74 -2.80
N THR A 11 -11.48 -23.89 -1.65
CA THR A 11 -11.65 -25.08 -0.79
C THR A 11 -13.04 -25.15 -0.17
N ILE A 12 -13.63 -24.03 0.26
CA ILE A 12 -14.97 -24.02 0.87
C ILE A 12 -16.06 -24.31 -0.18
N SER A 13 -15.92 -23.81 -1.41
CA SER A 13 -16.91 -24.00 -2.49
C SER A 13 -16.94 -25.45 -3.02
N ILE A 14 -15.80 -26.15 -2.97
CA ILE A 14 -15.68 -27.52 -3.48
C ILE A 14 -16.16 -28.57 -2.45
N VAL A 15 -16.00 -28.32 -1.14
CA VAL A 15 -16.52 -29.21 -0.10
C VAL A 15 -18.05 -29.35 -0.18
N VAL A 16 -18.76 -28.29 -0.61
CA VAL A 16 -20.22 -28.32 -0.82
C VAL A 16 -20.61 -29.25 -1.99
N CYS A 17 -19.74 -29.44 -2.98
CA CYS A 17 -20.01 -30.32 -4.13
C CYS A 17 -19.99 -31.83 -3.77
N PHE A 18 -19.26 -32.22 -2.72
CA PHE A 18 -19.13 -33.64 -2.34
C PHE A 18 -20.36 -34.23 -1.63
N ALA A 19 -21.33 -33.40 -1.22
CA ALA A 19 -22.54 -33.85 -0.52
C ALA A 19 -23.64 -34.37 -1.47
N ALA A 20 -23.54 -34.16 -2.78
CA ALA A 20 -24.53 -34.61 -3.76
C ALA A 20 -24.03 -35.86 -4.51
N ARG A 21 -24.18 -37.04 -3.90
CA ARG A 21 -23.98 -38.33 -4.60
C ARG A 21 -25.20 -38.65 -5.48
N SER A 22 -25.00 -38.88 -6.77
CA SER A 22 -25.93 -39.68 -7.58
C SER A 22 -25.19 -40.52 -8.64
N ASN A 23 -25.41 -41.84 -8.57
CA ASN A 23 -25.26 -42.91 -9.58
C ASN A 23 -24.32 -42.69 -10.78
N ALA A 24 -23.20 -43.40 -10.77
CA ALA A 24 -22.12 -43.31 -11.74
C ALA A 24 -22.46 -43.91 -13.13
N THR A 25 -22.45 -43.06 -14.15
CA THR A 25 -22.04 -43.38 -15.53
C THR A 25 -20.56 -42.99 -15.70
N TYR A 26 -19.88 -43.48 -16.76
CA TYR A 26 -18.45 -43.19 -17.07
C TYR A 26 -18.05 -41.71 -16.88
N THR A 27 -18.99 -40.80 -17.14
CA THR A 27 -18.86 -39.34 -16.97
C THR A 27 -18.52 -38.90 -15.53
N GLU A 28 -19.02 -39.60 -14.49
CA GLU A 28 -18.77 -39.21 -13.09
C GLU A 28 -17.31 -39.38 -12.69
N SER A 29 -16.68 -40.50 -13.10
CA SER A 29 -15.27 -40.76 -12.80
C SER A 29 -14.34 -39.78 -13.50
N GLU A 30 -14.69 -39.35 -14.71
CA GLU A 30 -13.89 -38.40 -15.49
C GLU A 30 -14.02 -36.98 -14.94
N ILE A 31 -15.23 -36.56 -14.52
CA ILE A 31 -15.44 -35.29 -13.83
C ILE A 31 -14.68 -35.26 -12.48
N ALA A 32 -14.72 -36.35 -11.71
CA ALA A 32 -13.97 -36.46 -10.46
C ALA A 32 -12.45 -36.32 -10.70
N LEU A 33 -11.91 -37.03 -11.69
CA LEU A 33 -10.49 -36.94 -12.06
C LEU A 33 -10.10 -35.51 -12.48
N ALA A 34 -10.90 -34.87 -13.32
CA ALA A 34 -10.64 -33.50 -13.75
C ALA A 34 -10.71 -32.51 -12.58
N THR A 35 -11.60 -32.76 -11.61
CA THR A 35 -11.69 -31.96 -10.38
C THR A 35 -10.42 -32.10 -9.56
N ASP A 36 -9.92 -33.32 -9.38
CA ASP A 36 -8.67 -33.58 -8.65
C ASP A 36 -7.46 -32.90 -9.33
N TYR A 37 -7.40 -32.94 -10.66
CA TYR A 37 -6.39 -32.22 -11.43
C TYR A 37 -6.48 -30.70 -11.20
N ALA A 38 -7.67 -30.12 -11.32
CA ALA A 38 -7.87 -28.69 -11.09
C ALA A 38 -7.50 -28.28 -9.65
N MET A 39 -7.88 -29.07 -8.65
CA MET A 39 -7.53 -28.82 -7.25
C MET A 39 -6.02 -28.94 -6.97
N SER A 40 -5.31 -29.76 -7.75
CA SER A 40 -3.87 -29.98 -7.62
C SER A 40 -3.03 -28.97 -8.42
N GLY A 41 -3.66 -27.99 -9.09
CA GLY A 41 -2.98 -27.03 -9.95
C GLY A 41 -2.63 -27.54 -11.35
N LEU A 42 -3.14 -28.72 -11.73
CA LEU A 42 -2.91 -29.38 -13.02
C LEU A 42 -4.02 -28.97 -14.01
N HIS A 43 -4.07 -27.67 -14.33
CA HIS A 43 -5.19 -27.07 -15.06
C HIS A 43 -5.27 -27.49 -16.53
N GLU A 44 -4.13 -27.76 -17.18
CA GLU A 44 -4.13 -28.26 -18.56
C GLU A 44 -4.63 -29.70 -18.63
N GLU A 45 -4.23 -30.54 -17.68
CA GLU A 45 -4.68 -31.92 -17.55
C GLU A 45 -6.18 -31.97 -17.23
N ALA A 46 -6.67 -31.08 -16.37
CA ALA A 46 -8.11 -30.92 -16.13
C ALA A 46 -8.86 -30.55 -17.42
N LYS A 47 -8.35 -29.58 -18.20
CA LYS A 47 -8.96 -29.16 -19.48
C LYS A 47 -8.96 -30.28 -20.53
N GLN A 48 -7.89 -31.07 -20.61
CA GLN A 48 -7.80 -32.21 -21.53
C GLN A 48 -8.89 -33.26 -21.28
N VAL A 49 -9.36 -33.41 -20.04
CA VAL A 49 -10.49 -34.28 -19.68
C VAL A 49 -11.83 -33.59 -19.91
N LEU A 50 -11.97 -32.32 -19.51
CA LEU A 50 -13.27 -31.62 -19.50
C LEU A 50 -13.74 -31.12 -20.87
N ILE A 51 -12.83 -30.70 -21.75
CA ILE A 51 -13.21 -30.17 -23.08
C ILE A 51 -13.86 -31.26 -23.94
N PRO A 52 -13.32 -32.49 -24.05
CA PRO A 52 -14.02 -33.55 -24.75
C PRO A 52 -15.42 -33.83 -24.18
N LEU A 53 -15.57 -33.92 -22.86
CA LEU A 53 -16.86 -34.16 -22.21
C LEU A 53 -17.88 -33.04 -22.48
N LEU A 54 -17.41 -31.81 -22.60
CA LEU A 54 -18.23 -30.65 -22.97
C LEU A 54 -18.82 -30.78 -24.39
N HIS A 55 -18.12 -31.45 -25.30
CA HIS A 55 -18.49 -31.61 -26.71
C HIS A 55 -19.15 -32.96 -27.04
N ASP A 56 -18.91 -34.00 -26.24
CA ASP A 56 -19.48 -35.36 -26.45
C ASP A 56 -20.90 -35.51 -25.91
N SER A 57 -21.31 -34.70 -24.93
CA SER A 57 -22.70 -34.70 -24.47
C SER A 57 -23.58 -34.09 -25.56
N LEU A 58 -24.44 -34.89 -26.18
CA LEU A 58 -25.66 -34.37 -26.82
C LEU A 58 -26.28 -33.38 -25.82
N GLU A 59 -26.45 -32.11 -26.20
CA GLU A 59 -26.63 -30.92 -25.34
C GLU A 59 -27.69 -31.01 -24.22
N VAL A 60 -28.46 -32.09 -24.17
CA VAL A 60 -29.61 -32.32 -23.29
C VAL A 60 -29.21 -32.77 -21.87
N ASN A 61 -28.00 -33.31 -21.62
CA ASN A 61 -27.60 -33.84 -20.29
C ASN A 61 -26.14 -33.55 -19.91
N LEU A 62 -25.63 -32.34 -20.20
CA LEU A 62 -24.29 -31.95 -19.76
C LEU A 62 -24.26 -31.72 -18.24
N ASP A 63 -23.28 -32.31 -17.55
CA ASP A 63 -23.09 -32.08 -16.13
C ASP A 63 -22.62 -30.63 -15.86
N PRO A 64 -23.34 -29.86 -15.03
CA PRO A 64 -23.01 -28.46 -14.79
C PRO A 64 -21.66 -28.24 -14.11
N ARG A 65 -21.09 -29.27 -13.47
CA ARG A 65 -19.74 -29.22 -12.88
C ARG A 65 -18.65 -29.03 -13.93
N ILE A 66 -18.84 -29.54 -15.15
CA ILE A 66 -17.86 -29.39 -16.24
C ILE A 66 -17.66 -27.89 -16.54
N ARG A 67 -18.76 -27.17 -16.77
CA ARG A 67 -18.71 -25.72 -17.03
C ARG A 67 -18.31 -24.93 -15.78
N TYR A 68 -18.67 -25.37 -14.58
CA TYR A 68 -18.22 -24.75 -13.34
C TYR A 68 -16.68 -24.77 -13.20
N ILE A 69 -16.06 -25.94 -13.39
CA ILE A 69 -14.60 -26.11 -13.28
C ILE A 69 -13.88 -25.34 -14.38
N LEU A 70 -14.33 -25.45 -15.65
CA LEU A 70 -13.74 -24.70 -16.77
C LEU A 70 -13.83 -23.19 -16.53
N GLY A 71 -14.98 -22.68 -16.06
CA GLY A 71 -15.13 -21.26 -15.74
C GLY A 71 -14.23 -20.82 -14.58
N SER A 72 -13.99 -21.69 -13.60
CA SER A 72 -13.08 -21.41 -12.48
C SER A 72 -11.63 -21.34 -12.95
N ILE A 73 -11.19 -22.25 -13.81
CA ILE A 73 -9.85 -22.20 -14.44
C ILE A 73 -9.70 -20.89 -15.24
N CYS A 74 -10.69 -20.58 -16.10
CA CYS A 74 -10.67 -19.35 -16.88
C CYS A 74 -10.55 -18.09 -15.99
N LEU A 75 -11.25 -18.02 -14.86
CA LEU A 75 -11.18 -16.85 -13.99
C LEU A 75 -9.88 -16.76 -13.18
N PHE A 76 -9.49 -17.84 -12.51
CA PHE A 76 -8.46 -17.79 -11.48
C PHE A 76 -7.04 -18.03 -12.00
N GLU A 77 -6.91 -18.71 -13.13
CA GLU A 77 -5.61 -19.11 -13.68
C GLU A 77 -5.28 -18.34 -14.96
N GLU A 78 -6.28 -18.15 -15.81
CA GLU A 78 -6.10 -17.48 -17.11
C GLU A 78 -6.46 -15.98 -17.07
N GLU A 79 -7.00 -15.50 -15.94
CA GLU A 79 -7.53 -14.13 -15.76
C GLU A 79 -8.52 -13.71 -16.87
N ASN A 80 -9.21 -14.69 -17.48
CA ASN A 80 -10.11 -14.51 -18.60
C ASN A 80 -11.58 -14.56 -18.14
N ILE A 81 -12.05 -13.41 -17.65
CA ILE A 81 -13.42 -13.27 -17.16
C ILE A 81 -14.48 -13.53 -18.24
N GLY A 82 -14.20 -13.20 -19.50
CA GLY A 82 -15.13 -13.44 -20.61
C GLY A 82 -15.39 -14.92 -20.83
N CYS A 83 -14.33 -15.74 -20.78
CA CYS A 83 -14.46 -17.20 -20.80
C CYS A 83 -15.22 -17.71 -19.58
N ALA A 84 -14.85 -17.25 -18.38
CA ALA A 84 -15.50 -17.67 -17.14
C ALA A 84 -17.00 -17.38 -17.16
N ASP A 85 -17.38 -16.16 -17.56
CA ASP A 85 -18.77 -15.73 -17.71
C ASP A 85 -19.53 -16.55 -18.74
N TYR A 86 -18.90 -16.89 -19.87
CA TYR A 86 -19.53 -17.75 -20.86
C TYR A 86 -19.93 -19.11 -20.27
N HIS A 87 -19.00 -19.79 -19.58
CA HIS A 87 -19.28 -21.10 -18.98
C HIS A 87 -20.30 -21.02 -17.84
N TRP A 88 -20.14 -20.03 -16.97
CA TRP A 88 -21.00 -19.89 -15.79
C TRP A 88 -22.41 -19.42 -16.12
N ASN A 89 -22.59 -18.50 -17.07
CA ASN A 89 -23.92 -18.08 -17.49
C ASN A 89 -24.70 -19.24 -18.12
N ARG A 90 -24.03 -20.14 -18.85
CA ARG A 90 -24.63 -21.37 -19.37
C ARG A 90 -25.18 -22.24 -18.23
N VAL A 91 -24.43 -22.48 -17.16
CA VAL A 91 -24.90 -23.22 -15.97
C VAL A 91 -26.09 -22.53 -15.31
N LEU A 92 -26.04 -21.20 -15.16
CA LEU A 92 -27.11 -20.42 -14.52
C LEU A 92 -28.41 -20.40 -15.34
N ILE A 93 -28.33 -20.56 -16.67
CA ILE A 93 -29.48 -20.60 -17.58
C ILE A 93 -30.01 -22.03 -17.72
N GLU A 94 -29.13 -22.98 -17.98
CA GLU A 94 -29.48 -24.36 -18.35
C GLU A 94 -29.81 -25.21 -17.11
N THR A 95 -29.15 -24.93 -15.98
CA THR A 95 -29.29 -25.71 -14.73
C THR A 95 -29.34 -24.79 -13.49
N PRO A 96 -30.33 -23.87 -13.38
CA PRO A 96 -30.34 -22.80 -12.37
C PRO A 96 -30.39 -23.28 -10.92
N ASN A 97 -30.88 -24.50 -10.69
CA ASN A 97 -31.05 -25.11 -9.37
C ASN A 97 -29.95 -26.16 -9.05
N ALA A 98 -28.93 -26.30 -9.90
CA ALA A 98 -27.81 -27.18 -9.60
C ALA A 98 -27.02 -26.65 -8.39
N PRO A 99 -26.44 -27.52 -7.54
CA PRO A 99 -25.64 -27.08 -6.39
C PRO A 99 -24.51 -26.10 -6.74
N VAL A 100 -23.92 -26.25 -7.93
CA VAL A 100 -22.87 -25.35 -8.43
C VAL A 100 -23.39 -23.98 -8.86
N ALA A 101 -24.68 -23.82 -9.14
CA ALA A 101 -25.26 -22.54 -9.59
C ALA A 101 -25.22 -21.48 -8.47
N ASP A 102 -25.44 -21.88 -7.22
CA ASP A 102 -25.32 -20.97 -6.08
C ASP A 102 -23.86 -20.56 -5.83
N ALA A 103 -22.93 -21.52 -5.91
CA ALA A 103 -21.49 -21.23 -5.82
C ALA A 103 -21.05 -20.24 -6.91
N ILE A 104 -21.53 -20.40 -8.15
CA ILE A 104 -21.25 -19.46 -9.25
C ILE A 104 -21.77 -18.06 -8.91
N ARG A 105 -23.01 -17.93 -8.41
CA ARG A 105 -23.59 -16.62 -8.06
C ARG A 105 -22.76 -15.92 -6.98
N ASP A 106 -22.31 -16.67 -5.99
CA ASP A 106 -21.51 -16.12 -4.90
C ASP A 106 -20.11 -15.73 -5.36
N ILE A 107 -19.47 -16.53 -6.22
CA ILE A 107 -18.17 -16.18 -6.81
C ILE A 107 -18.28 -14.91 -7.66
N LYS A 108 -19.31 -14.79 -8.51
CA LYS A 108 -19.54 -13.58 -9.32
C LYS A 108 -19.77 -12.34 -8.44
N ARG A 109 -20.60 -12.43 -7.41
CA ARG A 109 -20.82 -11.33 -6.43
C ARG A 109 -19.53 -10.94 -5.72
N ALA A 110 -18.74 -11.92 -5.27
CA ALA A 110 -17.47 -11.67 -4.60
C ALA A 110 -16.49 -10.99 -5.56
N HIS A 111 -16.38 -11.48 -6.79
CA HIS A 111 -15.54 -10.90 -7.83
C HIS A 111 -15.92 -9.43 -8.09
N ASP A 112 -17.20 -9.12 -8.31
CA ASP A 112 -17.68 -7.77 -8.56
C ASP A 112 -17.42 -6.84 -7.35
N PHE A 113 -17.60 -7.35 -6.14
CA PHE A 113 -17.28 -6.63 -4.92
C PHE A 113 -15.78 -6.30 -4.81
N PHE A 114 -14.89 -7.27 -5.05
CA PHE A 114 -13.44 -7.05 -5.00
C PHE A 114 -12.94 -6.17 -6.13
N HIS A 115 -13.50 -6.33 -7.33
CA HIS A 115 -13.17 -5.50 -8.48
C HIS A 115 -13.58 -4.05 -8.24
N SER A 116 -14.81 -3.81 -7.75
CA SER A 116 -15.29 -2.47 -7.41
C SER A 116 -14.50 -1.84 -6.25
N ALA A 117 -14.14 -2.61 -5.21
CA ALA A 117 -13.30 -2.12 -4.11
C ALA A 117 -11.88 -1.77 -4.57
N THR A 118 -11.31 -2.56 -5.50
CA THR A 118 -9.98 -2.32 -6.08
C THR A 118 -10.00 -1.09 -6.98
N ILE A 119 -11.00 -0.95 -7.85
CA ILE A 119 -11.19 0.26 -8.68
C ILE A 119 -11.40 1.48 -7.79
N ARG A 120 -12.21 1.37 -6.72
CA ARG A 120 -12.44 2.49 -5.80
C ARG A 120 -11.14 2.92 -5.12
N ARG A 121 -10.35 1.97 -4.60
CA ARG A 121 -9.05 2.26 -4.00
C ARG A 121 -8.07 2.87 -5.01
N TRP A 122 -7.99 2.31 -6.21
CA TRP A 122 -7.16 2.84 -7.30
C TRP A 122 -7.58 4.25 -7.71
N THR A 123 -8.89 4.52 -7.77
CA THR A 123 -9.44 5.86 -8.06
C THR A 123 -9.13 6.83 -6.91
N GLU A 124 -9.28 6.40 -5.65
CA GLU A 124 -8.91 7.18 -4.46
C GLU A 124 -7.39 7.48 -4.40
N ASP A 125 -6.56 6.58 -4.91
CA ASP A 125 -5.10 6.76 -5.01
C ASP A 125 -4.73 7.73 -6.14
N ILE A 126 -5.35 7.61 -7.32
CA ILE A 126 -5.18 8.59 -8.40
C ILE A 126 -5.61 9.99 -7.99
N LEU A 127 -6.79 10.11 -7.33
CA LEU A 127 -7.27 11.41 -6.85
C LEU A 127 -6.32 12.00 -5.82
N PHE A 128 -5.73 11.17 -4.95
CA PHE A 128 -4.71 11.61 -4.01
C PHE A 128 -3.44 12.07 -4.74
N ASP A 129 -2.96 11.31 -5.73
CA ASP A 129 -1.78 11.66 -6.51
C ASP A 129 -1.98 12.97 -7.30
N ASP A 130 -3.16 13.19 -7.88
CA ASP A 130 -3.53 14.44 -8.56
C ASP A 130 -3.59 15.63 -7.58
N GLU A 131 -4.09 15.41 -6.37
CA GLU A 131 -4.13 16.41 -5.31
C GLU A 131 -2.72 16.73 -4.79
N VAL A 132 -1.86 15.74 -4.61
CA VAL A 132 -0.44 15.92 -4.26
C VAL A 132 0.32 16.61 -5.39
N SER A 133 0.04 16.26 -6.66
CA SER A 133 0.57 16.94 -7.84
C SER A 133 0.14 18.41 -7.89
N THR A 134 -1.11 18.71 -7.53
CA THR A 134 -1.62 20.07 -7.39
C THR A 134 -0.89 20.82 -6.27
N PHE A 135 -0.64 20.17 -5.13
CA PHE A 135 0.18 20.73 -4.07
C PHE A 135 1.59 21.10 -4.57
N PHE A 136 2.21 20.27 -5.42
CA PHE A 136 3.52 20.58 -6.01
C PHE A 136 3.54 21.75 -6.98
N ARG A 137 2.38 22.30 -7.38
CA ARG A 137 2.33 23.57 -8.13
C ARG A 137 2.67 24.78 -7.26
N PHE A 138 2.45 24.67 -5.94
CA PHE A 138 2.75 25.70 -4.94
C PHE A 138 4.12 25.50 -4.28
N TRP A 139 4.68 24.30 -4.41
CA TRP A 139 5.98 23.93 -3.89
C TRP A 139 6.65 22.91 -4.80
N THR A 140 7.77 23.27 -5.41
CA THR A 140 8.52 22.30 -6.21
C THR A 140 9.30 21.39 -5.25
N TYR A 141 8.74 20.23 -4.91
CA TYR A 141 9.47 19.23 -4.14
C TYR A 141 10.66 18.73 -4.97
N LYS A 142 11.86 19.11 -4.56
CA LYS A 142 13.05 18.31 -4.80
C LYS A 142 13.30 17.53 -3.51
N PRO A 143 13.69 16.25 -3.59
CA PRO A 143 14.29 15.57 -2.45
C PRO A 143 15.31 16.53 -1.84
N PRO A 144 15.28 16.77 -0.51
CA PRO A 144 16.16 17.74 0.11
C PRO A 144 17.58 17.45 -0.38
N ASP A 145 18.17 18.42 -1.08
CA ASP A 145 19.56 18.32 -1.42
C ASP A 145 20.38 18.31 -0.13
N TRP A 146 21.69 18.15 -0.24
CA TRP A 146 22.60 18.22 0.91
C TRP A 146 22.53 19.56 1.66
N LYS A 147 21.67 20.53 1.30
CA LYS A 147 21.45 21.80 2.00
C LYS A 147 20.07 21.94 2.63
N MET A 148 19.15 20.97 2.48
CA MET A 148 17.72 21.14 2.77
C MET A 148 17.16 22.45 2.18
N LYS A 149 17.72 22.90 1.05
CA LYS A 149 17.20 24.08 0.38
C LYS A 149 15.96 23.64 -0.38
N TRP A 150 14.82 24.20 -0.03
CA TRP A 150 13.64 24.11 -0.89
C TRP A 150 13.85 25.12 -2.02
N ASP A 151 13.91 24.68 -3.28
CA ASP A 151 13.72 25.64 -4.38
C ASP A 151 12.33 26.26 -4.27
N ASP A 152 12.20 27.50 -4.77
CA ASP A 152 11.11 28.45 -4.59
C ASP A 152 9.75 27.84 -4.19
N LEU A 153 9.48 27.89 -2.89
CA LEU A 153 8.10 27.99 -2.41
C LEU A 153 7.53 29.27 -2.99
N LYS A 154 6.61 29.14 -3.96
CA LYS A 154 5.93 30.29 -4.57
C LYS A 154 5.03 31.01 -3.56
N ASP A 155 4.39 30.26 -2.66
CA ASP A 155 3.65 30.79 -1.52
C ASP A 155 3.50 29.72 -0.41
N ALA A 156 4.24 29.90 0.69
CA ALA A 156 4.21 29.00 1.84
C ALA A 156 2.88 28.92 2.58
N ARG A 157 2.13 30.01 2.61
CA ARG A 157 0.85 30.07 3.32
C ARG A 157 -0.22 29.33 2.54
N VAL A 158 -0.23 29.47 1.22
CA VAL A 158 -1.13 28.71 0.33
C VAL A 158 -0.80 27.23 0.37
N ALA A 159 0.50 26.86 0.31
CA ALA A 159 0.94 25.47 0.41
C ALA A 159 0.49 24.82 1.75
N LEU A 160 0.67 25.51 2.88
CA LEU A 160 0.20 25.03 4.18
C LEU A 160 -1.33 24.95 4.29
N GLY A 161 -2.04 25.95 3.74
CA GLY A 161 -3.50 25.94 3.71
C GLY A 161 -4.03 24.74 2.93
N TYR A 162 -3.45 24.46 1.77
CA TYR A 162 -3.81 23.32 0.94
C TYR A 162 -3.48 21.98 1.63
N LEU A 163 -2.31 21.85 2.27
CA LEU A 163 -1.99 20.66 3.09
C LEU A 163 -2.97 20.46 4.25
N GLY A 164 -3.45 21.54 4.88
CA GLY A 164 -4.48 21.46 5.92
C GLY A 164 -5.80 20.89 5.41
N ILE A 165 -6.19 21.24 4.17
CA ILE A 165 -7.35 20.67 3.49
C ILE A 165 -7.12 19.17 3.21
N LEU A 166 -5.96 18.81 2.65
CA LEU A 166 -5.63 17.41 2.33
C LEU A 166 -5.60 16.53 3.59
N LEU A 167 -5.00 17.01 4.69
CA LEU A 167 -4.96 16.28 5.97
C LEU A 167 -6.34 16.04 6.58
N THR A 168 -7.32 16.88 6.23
CA THR A 168 -8.72 16.71 6.66
C THR A 168 -9.46 15.71 5.75
N ARG A 169 -9.15 15.72 4.45
CA ARG A 169 -9.80 14.88 3.44
C ARG A 169 -9.27 13.44 3.43
N HIS A 170 -8.02 13.25 3.83
CA HIS A 170 -7.34 11.95 3.84
C HIS A 170 -6.91 11.56 5.27
N PRO A 171 -7.86 11.09 6.11
CA PRO A 171 -7.54 10.67 7.47
C PRO A 171 -6.81 9.32 7.54
N GLN A 172 -6.72 8.58 6.42
CA GLN A 172 -6.08 7.26 6.37
C GLN A 172 -4.60 7.34 6.72
N ASP A 173 -4.13 6.42 7.53
CA ASP A 173 -2.78 6.40 8.13
C ASP A 173 -1.65 6.64 7.12
N ASP A 174 -1.58 5.90 6.01
CA ASP A 174 -0.49 6.03 5.03
C ASP A 174 -0.49 7.40 4.32
N LYS A 175 -1.66 7.85 3.82
CA LYS A 175 -1.81 9.15 3.14
C LYS A 175 -1.56 10.31 4.10
N ARG A 176 -2.04 10.18 5.34
CA ARG A 176 -1.83 11.14 6.42
C ARG A 176 -0.36 11.25 6.79
N ALA A 177 0.37 10.13 6.91
CA ALA A 177 1.81 10.14 7.18
C ALA A 177 2.58 10.90 6.11
N HIS A 178 2.25 10.66 4.83
CA HIS A 178 2.87 11.33 3.69
C HIS A 178 2.63 12.85 3.69
N LEU A 179 1.39 13.28 3.94
CA LEU A 179 1.03 14.70 4.05
C LEU A 179 1.69 15.38 5.26
N LEU A 180 1.76 14.68 6.40
CA LEU A 180 2.46 15.14 7.60
C LEU A 180 3.96 15.30 7.33
N TRP A 181 4.56 14.37 6.60
CA TRP A 181 5.96 14.48 6.18
C TRP A 181 6.21 15.74 5.32
N TYR A 182 5.36 16.02 4.33
CA TYR A 182 5.48 17.26 3.56
C TYR A 182 5.31 18.51 4.40
N LYS A 183 4.35 18.51 5.32
CA LYS A 183 4.17 19.59 6.28
C LYS A 183 5.43 19.77 7.15
N PHE A 184 6.02 18.68 7.64
CA PHE A 184 7.26 18.72 8.41
C PHE A 184 8.37 19.39 7.60
N LEU A 185 8.57 18.95 6.37
CA LEU A 185 9.61 19.46 5.49
C LEU A 185 9.50 20.98 5.29
N LEU A 186 8.30 21.49 5.02
CA LEU A 186 8.04 22.94 4.90
C LEU A 186 8.43 23.72 6.15
N HIS A 187 8.14 23.19 7.34
CA HIS A 187 8.51 23.85 8.60
C HIS A 187 10.00 23.70 8.94
N ALA A 188 10.61 22.57 8.57
CA ALA A 188 11.98 22.19 8.94
C ALA A 188 13.06 22.92 8.14
N GLY A 189 12.89 23.08 6.82
CA GLY A 189 13.90 23.70 5.95
C GLY A 189 13.78 25.22 5.86
N TYR A 190 14.18 25.78 4.71
CA TYR A 190 14.04 27.21 4.40
C TYR A 190 13.85 27.46 2.90
N ASN A 191 13.13 28.53 2.52
CA ASN A 191 13.02 29.03 1.14
C ASN A 191 13.66 30.43 0.98
N GLU A 192 13.72 30.93 -0.25
CA GLU A 192 14.28 32.25 -0.57
C GLU A 192 13.45 33.43 -0.01
N GLU A 193 12.15 33.23 0.23
CA GLU A 193 11.25 34.23 0.86
C GLU A 193 11.32 34.26 2.39
N GLY A 194 12.10 33.38 2.99
CA GLY A 194 12.37 33.37 4.42
C GLY A 194 11.40 32.63 5.33
N PHE A 195 10.66 31.69 4.76
CA PHE A 195 9.82 30.75 5.48
C PHE A 195 10.63 29.53 5.96
N GLY A 196 10.32 29.03 7.16
CA GLY A 196 10.90 27.81 7.74
C GLY A 196 11.94 28.06 8.83
N TYR A 197 12.27 27.02 9.59
CA TYR A 197 13.17 27.12 10.75
C TYR A 197 14.58 27.63 10.41
N MET A 198 15.11 27.25 9.24
CA MET A 198 16.52 27.44 8.88
C MET A 198 16.83 28.81 8.23
N HIS A 199 15.86 29.72 8.10
CA HIS A 199 16.05 31.06 7.51
C HIS A 199 16.82 32.08 8.40
N ARG A 200 17.46 31.68 9.51
CA ARG A 200 17.99 32.67 10.46
C ARG A 200 19.31 33.31 9.98
N PRO A 201 19.40 34.65 9.80
CA PRO A 201 20.68 35.35 9.92
C PRO A 201 21.21 35.12 11.34
N GLN A 202 22.54 35.10 11.51
CA GLN A 202 23.26 34.73 12.74
C GLN A 202 23.04 35.69 13.92
N VAL A 203 21.79 35.91 14.36
CA VAL A 203 21.46 36.80 15.47
C VAL A 203 21.43 36.00 16.76
N LYS A 204 22.30 36.40 17.68
CA LYS A 204 22.65 35.76 18.96
C LYS A 204 21.53 35.75 20.02
N GLU A 205 20.31 36.18 19.72
CA GLU A 205 19.27 36.33 20.74
C GLU A 205 18.21 35.24 20.65
N TYR A 206 18.40 34.26 21.52
CA TYR A 206 17.48 33.19 21.85
C TYR A 206 16.32 33.76 22.68
N ASN A 207 15.42 34.55 22.11
CA ASN A 207 14.24 35.04 22.85
C ASN A 207 13.09 35.49 21.93
N LYS A 208 12.35 34.51 21.41
CA LYS A 208 10.89 34.49 21.10
C LYS A 208 10.60 33.28 20.20
N GLU A 209 10.16 32.20 20.84
CA GLU A 209 9.25 31.17 20.34
C GLU A 209 9.50 30.58 18.94
N ASN A 210 10.15 29.42 18.94
CA ASN A 210 10.50 28.65 17.77
C ASN A 210 9.28 27.91 17.18
N ARG A 211 8.27 28.65 16.72
CA ARG A 211 6.97 28.10 16.26
C ARG A 211 7.12 26.98 15.23
N HIS A 212 8.08 27.10 14.31
CA HIS A 212 8.37 26.04 13.35
C HIS A 212 8.91 24.77 14.01
N LEU A 213 9.79 24.89 15.00
CA LEU A 213 10.29 23.74 15.76
C LEU A 213 9.17 23.05 16.53
N LEU A 214 8.30 23.80 17.21
CA LEU A 214 7.15 23.24 17.94
C LEU A 214 6.19 22.51 16.99
N VAL A 215 5.97 23.06 15.80
CA VAL A 215 5.17 22.38 14.77
C VAL A 215 5.86 21.11 14.29
N CYS A 216 7.18 21.14 14.05
CA CYS A 216 7.94 19.95 13.68
C CYS A 216 7.90 18.87 14.78
N GLU A 217 8.00 19.24 16.05
CA GLU A 217 7.86 18.31 17.19
C GLU A 217 6.47 17.67 17.20
N ALA A 218 5.39 18.47 17.11
CA ALA A 218 4.03 17.96 17.07
C ALA A 218 3.76 17.05 15.86
N ILE A 219 4.37 17.34 14.70
CA ILE A 219 4.29 16.48 13.52
C ILE A 219 5.06 15.17 13.76
N SER A 220 6.25 15.23 14.36
CA SER A 220 7.04 14.04 14.68
C SER A 220 6.28 13.11 15.65
N ASP A 221 5.66 13.68 16.69
CA ASP A 221 4.83 12.92 17.63
C ASP A 221 3.63 12.27 16.94
N SER A 222 3.01 12.98 16.00
CA SER A 222 1.91 12.43 15.18
C SER A 222 2.40 11.28 14.29
N LEU A 223 3.57 11.42 13.66
CA LEU A 223 4.16 10.38 12.81
C LEU A 223 4.57 9.14 13.60
N HIS A 224 4.98 9.29 14.86
CA HIS A 224 5.30 8.15 15.73
C HIS A 224 4.10 7.23 15.98
N GLN A 225 2.90 7.80 15.99
CA GLN A 225 1.65 7.10 16.28
C GLN A 225 1.03 6.43 15.05
N ILE A 226 1.51 6.77 13.84
CA ILE A 226 0.94 6.27 12.60
C ILE A 226 1.71 5.01 12.16
N PRO A 227 1.03 3.84 12.06
CA PRO A 227 1.66 2.64 11.54
C PRO A 227 1.81 2.77 10.03
N THR A 228 3.02 3.07 9.57
CA THR A 228 3.33 3.21 8.14
C THR A 228 4.51 2.33 7.74
N THR A 229 4.50 1.84 6.50
CA THR A 229 5.62 1.08 5.92
C THR A 229 6.84 1.95 5.60
N GLU A 230 6.63 3.27 5.51
CA GLU A 230 7.71 4.23 5.26
C GLU A 230 8.24 4.81 6.56
N ASP A 231 9.56 4.91 6.68
CA ASP A 231 10.22 5.31 7.92
C ASP A 231 10.27 6.85 8.09
N TYR A 232 9.10 7.49 7.97
CA TYR A 232 8.97 8.95 8.09
C TYR A 232 9.38 9.45 9.47
N TYR A 233 9.09 8.70 10.53
CA TYR A 233 9.47 9.05 11.89
C TYR A 233 11.00 9.08 12.08
N VAL A 234 11.75 8.06 11.62
CA VAL A 234 13.22 8.10 11.71
C VAL A 234 13.79 9.27 10.92
N ARG A 235 13.22 9.57 9.75
CA ARG A 235 13.63 10.73 8.96
C ARG A 235 13.38 12.03 9.73
N THR A 236 12.20 12.24 10.32
CA THR A 236 11.95 13.47 11.10
C THR A 236 12.90 13.59 12.27
N GLN A 237 13.15 12.50 13.02
CA GLN A 237 14.11 12.54 14.14
C GLN A 237 15.53 12.88 13.68
N PHE A 238 15.98 12.29 12.56
CA PHE A 238 17.27 12.61 12.01
C PHE A 238 17.39 14.09 11.65
N LEU A 239 16.41 14.65 10.93
CA LEU A 239 16.43 16.06 10.53
C LEU A 239 16.30 17.00 11.74
N MET A 240 15.51 16.65 12.76
CA MET A 240 15.42 17.39 14.03
C MET A 240 16.76 17.44 14.77
N GLY A 241 17.50 16.33 14.80
CA GLY A 241 18.86 16.28 15.34
C GLY A 241 19.79 17.25 14.61
N VAL A 242 19.73 17.28 13.28
CA VAL A 242 20.55 18.20 12.49
C VAL A 242 20.17 19.66 12.76
N MET A 243 18.88 20.01 12.71
CA MET A 243 18.37 21.37 12.93
C MET A 243 18.72 21.93 14.32
N THR A 244 18.71 21.08 15.35
CA THR A 244 18.94 21.50 16.73
C THR A 244 20.40 21.42 17.18
N SER A 245 21.29 20.91 16.32
CA SER A 245 22.74 20.83 16.58
C SER A 245 23.41 22.21 16.71
N GLY A 246 22.79 23.28 16.18
CA GLY A 246 23.35 24.63 16.21
C GLY A 246 24.61 24.80 15.35
N SER A 247 25.00 23.77 14.60
CA SER A 247 26.05 23.84 13.60
C SER A 247 25.54 24.63 12.40
N LYS A 248 26.42 25.36 11.69
CA LYS A 248 26.14 25.70 10.30
C LYS A 248 25.84 24.39 9.60
N PHE A 249 24.69 24.29 8.95
CA PHE A 249 24.23 23.06 8.32
C PHE A 249 25.37 22.50 7.45
N LEU A 250 25.97 21.40 7.93
CA LEU A 250 27.07 20.70 7.28
C LEU A 250 28.34 21.55 7.05
N SER A 251 28.89 22.16 8.12
CA SER A 251 30.35 22.00 8.26
C SER A 251 30.64 20.50 8.34
N SER A 252 31.80 20.04 7.86
CA SER A 252 32.29 18.64 7.98
C SER A 252 32.42 18.14 9.45
N LYS A 253 31.88 18.91 10.39
CA LYS A 253 31.87 18.73 11.83
C LYS A 253 30.48 19.18 12.33
N LEU A 254 29.47 18.33 12.17
CA LEU A 254 28.19 18.55 12.87
C LEU A 254 28.47 18.40 14.36
N LYS A 255 28.38 19.51 15.09
CA LYS A 255 28.60 19.53 16.53
C LYS A 255 27.30 19.17 17.24
N VAL A 256 27.19 17.91 17.65
CA VAL A 256 26.09 17.45 18.50
C VAL A 256 26.14 18.21 19.84
N ASN A 257 24.96 18.53 20.35
CA ASN A 257 24.75 19.10 21.67
C ASN A 257 23.60 18.35 22.38
N LYS A 258 23.31 18.74 23.63
CA LYS A 258 22.24 18.11 24.43
C LYS A 258 20.86 18.09 23.76
N LYS A 259 20.51 19.10 22.96
CA LYS A 259 19.22 19.18 22.25
C LYS A 259 19.17 18.27 21.03
N SER A 260 20.27 18.13 20.30
CA SER A 260 20.32 17.27 19.11
C SER A 260 20.53 15.80 19.45
N ALA A 261 21.24 15.50 20.55
CA ALA A 261 21.58 14.15 20.95
C ALA A 261 20.35 13.25 21.10
N LYS A 262 19.30 13.73 21.80
CA LYS A 262 18.06 12.97 22.02
C LYS A 262 17.42 12.47 20.72
N TYR A 263 17.50 13.25 19.63
CA TYR A 263 16.89 12.88 18.37
C TYR A 263 17.73 11.85 17.61
N PHE A 264 19.06 11.96 17.68
CA PHE A 264 19.96 10.93 17.12
C PHE A 264 19.89 9.62 17.89
N GLU A 265 19.67 9.65 19.21
CA GLU A 265 19.43 8.47 20.03
C GLU A 265 18.14 7.76 19.59
N GLN A 266 17.06 8.51 19.37
CA GLN A 266 15.81 7.94 18.85
C GLN A 266 15.96 7.32 17.46
N VAL A 267 16.77 7.91 16.56
CA VAL A 267 17.10 7.29 15.28
C VAL A 267 17.76 5.93 15.48
N ILE A 268 18.70 5.82 16.42
CA ILE A 268 19.38 4.55 16.72
C ILE A 268 18.40 3.55 17.34
N GLU A 269 17.54 3.97 18.25
CA GLU A 269 16.55 3.08 18.88
C GLU A 269 15.59 2.50 17.83
N CYS A 270 14.99 3.36 17.01
CA CYS A 270 14.02 2.92 15.99
C CYS A 270 14.64 2.07 14.87
N THR A 271 15.95 2.09 14.70
CA THR A 271 16.68 1.37 13.64
C THR A 271 17.56 0.24 14.18
N GLU A 272 17.33 -0.24 15.41
CA GLU A 272 18.21 -1.20 16.08
C GLU A 272 18.50 -2.47 15.24
N GLY A 273 17.48 -3.02 14.59
CA GLY A 273 17.60 -4.19 13.70
C GLY A 273 18.13 -3.89 12.29
N GLN A 274 18.41 -2.63 11.95
CA GLN A 274 18.77 -2.18 10.61
C GLN A 274 20.18 -1.56 10.57
N ILE A 275 21.20 -2.42 10.72
CA ILE A 275 22.60 -1.98 10.86
C ILE A 275 23.10 -1.18 9.64
N THR A 276 22.58 -1.47 8.45
CA THR A 276 22.93 -0.78 7.19
C THR A 276 22.09 0.47 6.91
N ASN A 277 21.18 0.86 7.81
CA ASN A 277 20.37 2.07 7.64
C ASN A 277 21.28 3.32 7.66
N PRO A 278 21.27 4.17 6.61
CA PRO A 278 22.17 5.31 6.52
C PRO A 278 21.96 6.33 7.65
N TYR A 279 20.72 6.58 8.08
CA TYR A 279 20.42 7.50 9.17
C TYR A 279 21.04 7.03 10.48
N ARG A 280 20.98 5.71 10.75
CA ARG A 280 21.64 5.07 11.90
C ARG A 280 23.14 5.29 11.88
N ILE A 281 23.78 5.06 10.73
CA ILE A 281 25.23 5.15 10.58
C ILE A 281 25.70 6.58 10.92
N PHE A 282 25.06 7.61 10.34
CA PHE A 282 25.41 8.99 10.60
C PHE A 282 25.09 9.44 12.02
N ALA A 283 23.91 9.08 12.56
CA ALA A 283 23.54 9.38 13.94
C ALA A 283 24.54 8.76 14.94
N SER A 284 24.94 7.51 14.72
CA SER A 284 25.93 6.81 15.54
C SER A 284 27.31 7.46 15.45
N MET A 285 27.74 7.86 14.26
CA MET A 285 29.02 8.54 14.05
C MET A 285 29.07 9.86 14.84
N TRP A 286 28.04 10.69 14.72
CA TRP A 286 28.00 11.99 15.38
C TRP A 286 27.83 11.89 16.91
N LEU A 287 27.04 10.95 17.42
CA LEU A 287 26.93 10.70 18.86
C LEU A 287 28.24 10.18 19.46
N ARG A 288 29.01 9.35 18.74
CA ARG A 288 30.34 8.91 19.20
C ARG A 288 31.33 10.06 19.32
N GLU A 289 31.29 11.03 18.41
CA GLU A 289 32.14 12.22 18.51
C GLU A 289 31.74 13.13 19.68
N TYR A 290 30.46 13.15 20.05
CA TYR A 290 29.95 13.92 21.18
C TYR A 290 30.36 13.37 22.55
N ASN A 291 30.46 12.04 22.66
CA ASN A 291 30.75 11.34 23.92
C ASN A 291 32.25 11.16 24.19
N LYS A 292 33.13 11.68 23.33
CA LYS A 292 34.59 11.71 23.52
C LYS A 292 35.01 13.01 24.21
#